data_AF-A0A2R6GTK1-F1
#
_entry.id   AF-A0A2R6GTK1-F1
#
_cell.length_a   1.000
_cell.length_b   1.000
_cell.length_c   1.000
_cell.angle_alpha   90.00
_cell.angle_beta   90.00
_cell.angle_gamma   90.00
#
_symmetry.space_group_name_H-M   'P 1'
#
loop_
_entity.id
_entity.type
_entity.pdbx_description
1 polymer ?
#
loop_
_entity_poly.entity_id
_entity_poly.type
_entity_poly.pdbx_seq_one_letter_code
_entity_poly.pdbx_strand_id
1 'polypeptide(L)' 'MEVPENPPERCPVCETAYESVSLHETGLMVNLLDNERFRRVCFEPVAGDDGRPLVRFYHHAHEQVSDA' A
#
# COMPACT_ATOMS: atom_id res chain seq x y z
N MET A 1 1.10 5.72 11.35
CA MET A 1 1.65 5.01 10.18
C MET A 1 2.59 3.94 10.72
N GLU A 2 2.35 2.69 10.35
CA GLU A 2 3.11 1.51 10.77
C GLU A 2 3.52 0.70 9.54
N VAL A 3 4.68 0.03 9.58
CA VAL A 3 5.08 -0.96 8.57
C VAL A 3 4.77 -2.35 9.15
N PRO A 4 3.86 -3.14 8.53
CA PRO A 4 3.52 -4.47 9.02
C PRO A 4 4.73 -5.41 9.07
N GLU A 5 4.83 -6.24 10.11
CA GLU A 5 5.94 -7.18 10.31
C GLU A 5 6.01 -8.30 9.26
N ASN A 6 4.84 -8.80 8.83
CA ASN A 6 4.72 -9.90 7.87
C ASN A 6 3.77 -9.52 6.73
N PRO A 7 4.19 -8.62 5.83
CA PRO A 7 3.34 -8.18 4.76
C PRO A 7 3.28 -9.23 3.63
N PRO A 8 2.16 -9.34 2.89
CA PRO A 8 2.01 -10.34 1.82
C PRO A 8 3.01 -10.10 0.69
N GLU A 9 3.50 -11.11 -0.01
CA GLU A 9 4.49 -10.90 -1.08
C GLU A 9 3.95 -10.11 -2.30
N ARG A 10 2.63 -10.11 -2.50
CA ARG A 10 1.95 -9.43 -3.60
C ARG A 10 0.85 -8.53 -3.07
N CYS A 11 0.61 -7.42 -3.78
CA CYS A 11 -0.47 -6.51 -3.45
C CYS A 11 -1.81 -7.22 -3.64
N PRO A 12 -2.66 -7.34 -2.61
CA PRO A 12 -3.95 -8.04 -2.72
C PRO A 12 -4.95 -7.32 -3.63
N VAL A 13 -4.69 -6.05 -3.96
CA VAL A 13 -5.56 -5.24 -4.82
C VAL A 13 -5.30 -5.49 -6.31
N CYS A 14 -4.04 -5.67 -6.70
CA CYS A 14 -3.64 -5.75 -8.12
C CYS A 14 -2.70 -6.92 -8.44
N GLU A 15 -2.48 -7.81 -7.48
CA GLU A 15 -1.66 -9.03 -7.57
C GLU A 15 -0.20 -8.82 -7.99
N THR A 16 0.23 -7.55 -8.03
CA THR A 16 1.55 -7.13 -8.47
C THR A 16 2.48 -7.04 -7.26
N ALA A 17 3.78 -7.32 -7.45
CA ALA A 17 4.81 -7.01 -6.45
C ALA A 17 4.80 -5.49 -6.13
N TYR A 18 5.23 -5.14 -4.93
CA TYR A 18 5.27 -3.76 -4.47
C TYR A 18 6.57 -3.53 -3.69
N GLU A 19 6.99 -2.27 -3.62
CA GLU A 19 8.26 -1.85 -3.03
C GLU A 19 8.12 -1.61 -1.52
N SER A 20 6.97 -1.07 -1.09
CA SER A 20 6.73 -0.82 0.33
C SER A 20 5.25 -0.86 0.69
N VAL A 21 4.97 -1.17 1.96
CA VAL A 21 3.63 -1.15 2.53
C VAL A 21 3.56 -0.35 3.83
N SER A 22 2.44 0.34 4.06
CA SER A 22 2.16 1.01 5.33
C SER A 22 0.70 0.85 5.75
N LEU A 23 0.44 0.91 7.06
CA LEU A 23 -0.85 0.76 7.70
C LEU A 23 -1.24 2.05 8.45
N HIS A 24 -2.51 2.44 8.32
CA HIS A 24 -3.05 3.68 8.87
C HIS A 24 -4.38 3.45 9.58
N GLU A 25 -4.61 4.16 10.69
CA GLU A 25 -5.79 4.00 11.56
C GLU A 25 -6.68 5.26 11.64
N THR A 26 -6.28 6.36 11.00
CA THR A 26 -7.00 7.65 11.00
C THR A 26 -7.08 8.24 9.58
N GLY A 27 -7.53 9.49 9.48
CA GLY A 27 -7.68 10.21 8.21
C GLY A 27 -6.39 10.23 7.37
N LEU A 28 -6.57 10.21 6.05
CA LEU A 28 -5.49 10.03 5.08
C LEU A 28 -5.30 11.31 4.28
N MET A 29 -4.06 11.76 4.14
CA MET A 29 -3.66 12.74 3.14
C MET A 29 -2.66 12.07 2.21
N VAL A 30 -3.01 11.97 0.93
CA VAL A 30 -2.15 11.38 -0.09
C VAL A 30 -1.59 12.51 -0.94
N ASN A 31 -0.27 12.66 -0.90
CA ASN A 31 0.45 13.53 -1.81
C ASN A 31 1.43 12.69 -2.61
N LEU A 32 1.33 12.76 -3.94
CA LEU A 32 2.18 12.00 -4.85
C LEU A 32 3.46 12.81 -5.11
N LEU A 33 4.34 12.85 -4.10
CA LEU A 33 5.60 13.60 -4.16
C LEU A 33 6.70 12.83 -4.90
N ASP A 34 6.72 11.50 -4.75
CA ASP A 34 7.79 10.64 -5.24
C ASP A 34 7.42 9.93 -6.56
N ASN A 35 6.76 10.64 -7.49
CA ASN A 35 6.32 10.05 -8.77
C ASN A 35 7.47 9.57 -9.66
N GLU A 36 8.69 10.09 -9.47
CA GLU A 36 9.88 9.56 -10.15
C GLU A 36 10.21 8.14 -9.69
N ARG A 37 9.91 7.80 -8.42
CA ARG A 37 10.17 6.49 -7.84
C ARG A 37 8.96 5.56 -7.94
N PHE A 38 7.77 6.06 -7.60
CA PHE A 38 6.54 5.27 -7.52
C PHE A 38 5.57 5.65 -8.63
N ARG A 39 5.07 4.64 -9.34
CA ARG A 39 4.13 4.81 -10.47
C ARG A 39 2.67 4.71 -10.03
N ARG A 40 2.41 3.93 -8.99
CA ARG A 40 1.05 3.59 -8.53
C ARG A 40 1.04 3.31 -7.03
N VAL A 41 -0.06 3.67 -6.36
CA VAL A 41 -0.34 3.26 -4.98
C VAL A 41 -1.72 2.61 -4.93
N CYS A 42 -1.80 1.41 -4.35
CA CYS A 42 -3.06 0.69 -4.12
C CYS A 42 -3.47 0.74 -2.64
N PHE A 43 -4.78 0.69 -2.37
CA PHE A 43 -5.34 0.80 -1.03
C PHE A 43 -6.25 -0.38 -0.72
N GLU A 44 -6.13 -0.94 0.48
CA GLU A 44 -6.98 -2.03 0.96
C GLU A 44 -7.54 -1.68 2.35
N PRO A 45 -8.87 -1.58 2.52
CA PRO A 45 -9.50 -1.50 3.84
C PRO A 45 -9.37 -2.84 4.55
N VAL A 46 -8.91 -2.82 5.81
CA VAL A 46 -8.72 -4.04 6.61
C VAL A 46 -9.21 -3.82 8.04
N ALA A 47 -9.57 -4.89 8.73
CA ALA A 47 -9.84 -4.88 10.16
C ALA A 47 -8.58 -5.27 10.92
N GLY A 48 -8.23 -4.52 11.96
CA GLY A 48 -7.21 -4.94 12.94
C GLY A 48 -7.72 -6.08 13.82
N ASP A 49 -6.83 -6.70 14.60
CA ASP A 49 -7.16 -7.83 15.48
C ASP A 49 -8.20 -7.46 16.56
N ASP A 50 -8.28 -6.18 16.92
CA ASP A 50 -9.26 -5.60 17.85
C ASP A 50 -10.54 -5.09 17.14
N GLY A 51 -10.68 -5.33 15.84
CA GLY A 51 -11.80 -4.88 15.02
C GLY A 51 -11.72 -3.41 14.59
N ARG A 52 -10.62 -2.69 14.89
CA ARG A 52 -10.47 -1.30 14.46
C ARG A 52 -10.34 -1.21 12.93
N PRO A 53 -10.99 -0.23 12.27
CA PRO A 53 -10.84 -0.05 10.84
C PRO A 53 -9.45 0.51 10.52
N LEU A 54 -8.79 -0.07 9.54
CA LEU A 54 -7.46 0.30 9.09
C LEU A 54 -7.42 0.36 7.55
N VAL A 55 -6.39 1.01 7.02
CA VAL A 55 -6.13 1.03 5.58
C VAL A 55 -4.66 0.70 5.31
N ARG A 56 -4.41 -0.31 4.45
CA ARG A 56 -3.09 -0.66 3.93
C ARG A 56 -2.82 0.03 2.60
N PHE A 57 -1.58 0.49 2.44
CA PHE A 57 -1.10 1.20 1.26
C PHE A 57 0.03 0.41 0.64
N TYR A 58 -0.05 0.09 -0.64
CA TYR A 58 0.97 -0.65 -1.39
C TYR A 58 1.58 0.26 -2.46
N HIS A 59 2.87 0.59 -2.34
CA HIS A 59 3.57 1.46 -3.29
C HIS A 59 4.29 0.62 -4.34
N HIS A 60 4.00 0.88 -5.61
CA HIS A 60 4.62 0.17 -6.73
C HIS A 60 5.64 1.07 -7.41
N ALA A 61 6.88 0.59 -7.50
CA ALA A 61 7.90 1.20 -8.34
C ALA A 61 7.54 1.05 -9.82
N HIS A 62 8.12 1.88 -10.69
CA HIS A 62 7.86 1.85 -12.13
C HIS A 62 8.09 0.46 -12.75
N GLU A 63 9.15 -0.23 -12.35
CA GLU A 63 9.49 -1.57 -12.87
C GLU A 63 8.47 -2.67 -12.49
N GLN A 64 7.72 -2.44 -11.41
CA GLN A 64 6.74 -3.41 -10.91
C GLN A 64 5.39 -3.25 -11.60
N VAL A 65 5.11 -2.09 -12.19
CA VAL A 65 3.85 -1.82 -12.87
C VAL A 65 4.00 -2.16 -14.35
N SER A 66 3.35 -3.23 -14.80
CA SER A 66 3.10 -3.41 -16.24
C SER A 66 2.05 -2.40 -16.69
N ASP A 67 2.27 -1.74 -17.83
CA ASP A 67 1.21 -0.99 -18.49
C ASP A 67 0.03 -1.94 -18.74
N ALA A 68 -1.16 -1.52 -18.31
CA ALA A 68 -2.40 -2.29 -18.42
C ALA A 68 -2.91 -2.33 -19.86
#